data_AF-A0A931D185-F1
#
_entry.id   AF-A0A931D185-F1
#
_cell.length_a   1.000
_cell.length_b   1.000
_cell.length_c   1.000
_cell.angle_alpha   90.00
_cell.angle_beta   90.00
_cell.angle_gamma   90.00
#
_symmetry.space_group_name_H-M   'P 1'
#
loop_
_entity.id
_entity.type
_entity.pdbx_description
1 polymer ?
#
loop_
_entity_poly.entity_id
_entity_poly.type
_entity_poly.pdbx_seq_one_letter_code
_entity_poly.pdbx_strand_id
1 'polypeptide(L)'
;KQLVPEFYSMWPEKFNNKTNGVTPRRWIVACNPELAKLITDAIGRRWIADLDLIWELEAFQNDPGFLERYRAVKQANKQALADYIQATMSETVDPSSIFDVQAKRIHEYKRQLLNLLHIMHLYLTIKEDNIDIGSPRTFIFSGKAAPGYQTAKLIIKLIHNVAHVVNTDPAVNRQLKVIFLPDYRVSLAERLIPAADVSEQISTAGMEASGTGNMKFAMNGALTIGTLDGANIEILEHVGEENIYIFGLTVDEVAALRPSYQPKEYLEKDDRLKRVIYALRSDRFSPAEPGIFRSLYNSLMSPGDSYLNFADFSPYVAAQQAIAKDYQEPEKWSARALMNTARTGFFSSDRTIKAYADEIWGIRAQIQEKDLW
;
A
#
# COMPACT_ATOMS: atom_id res chain seq x y z
N LYS A 1 -12.97 5.14 -23.33
CA LYS A 1 -13.58 6.36 -23.93
C LYS A 1 -12.58 7.51 -24.12
N GLN A 2 -11.57 7.70 -23.27
CA GLN A 2 -10.60 8.81 -23.42
C GLN A 2 -9.31 8.47 -24.19
N LEU A 3 -8.77 7.25 -24.05
CA LEU A 3 -7.49 6.88 -24.68
C LEU A 3 -7.60 6.63 -26.20
N VAL A 4 -8.69 6.02 -26.63
CA VAL A 4 -8.98 5.68 -28.03
C VAL A 4 -10.46 5.98 -28.37
N PRO A 5 -10.87 7.26 -28.27
CA PRO A 5 -12.28 7.65 -28.44
C PRO A 5 -12.84 7.29 -29.82
N GLU A 6 -12.02 7.37 -30.87
CA GLU A 6 -12.41 7.06 -32.24
C GLU A 6 -12.74 5.57 -32.39
N PHE A 7 -11.90 4.68 -31.84
CA PHE A 7 -12.16 3.24 -31.86
C PHE A 7 -13.41 2.88 -31.06
N TYR A 8 -13.62 3.51 -29.91
CA TYR A 8 -14.84 3.32 -29.12
C TYR A 8 -16.08 3.80 -29.86
N SER A 9 -15.98 4.89 -30.62
CA SER A 9 -17.08 5.40 -31.43
C SER A 9 -17.40 4.49 -32.61
N MET A 10 -16.39 3.84 -33.21
CA MET A 10 -16.56 2.91 -34.33
C MET A 10 -17.07 1.52 -33.90
N TRP A 11 -16.60 0.99 -32.78
CA TRP A 11 -16.91 -0.37 -32.31
C TRP A 11 -17.13 -0.43 -30.79
N PRO A 12 -18.16 0.25 -30.25
CA PRO A 12 -18.38 0.31 -28.81
C PRO A 12 -18.55 -1.07 -28.18
N GLU A 13 -19.15 -2.02 -28.91
CA GLU A 13 -19.40 -3.40 -28.49
C GLU A 13 -18.12 -4.23 -28.26
N LYS A 14 -16.99 -3.82 -28.83
CA LYS A 14 -15.70 -4.51 -28.62
C LYS A 14 -15.03 -4.11 -27.31
N PHE A 15 -15.49 -3.06 -26.65
CA PHE A 15 -14.92 -2.59 -25.39
C PHE A 15 -15.68 -3.20 -24.22
N ASN A 16 -14.97 -3.96 -23.39
CA ASN A 16 -15.48 -4.49 -22.14
C ASN A 16 -14.44 -4.32 -21.03
N ASN A 17 -14.85 -4.54 -19.78
CA ASN A 17 -13.97 -4.55 -18.62
C ASN A 17 -13.92 -5.95 -18.02
N LYS A 18 -12.72 -6.34 -17.58
CA LYS A 18 -12.48 -7.51 -16.74
C LYS A 18 -11.53 -7.07 -15.64
N THR A 19 -12.06 -6.70 -14.48
CA THR A 19 -11.22 -6.37 -13.31
C THR A 19 -10.21 -7.50 -13.09
N ASN A 20 -8.97 -7.12 -12.84
CA ASN A 20 -7.93 -8.06 -12.44
C ASN A 20 -8.33 -8.86 -11.19
N GLY A 21 -7.57 -9.91 -10.92
CA GLY A 21 -7.71 -10.70 -9.71
C GLY A 21 -6.41 -11.40 -9.38
N VAL A 22 -6.33 -11.94 -8.18
CA VAL A 22 -5.17 -12.69 -7.69
C VAL A 22 -5.60 -14.05 -7.18
N THR A 23 -4.70 -15.03 -7.28
CA THR A 23 -5.03 -16.40 -6.86
C THR A 23 -4.97 -16.55 -5.33
N PRO A 24 -6.07 -16.96 -4.65
CA PRO A 24 -6.06 -17.16 -3.20
C PRO A 24 -5.15 -18.31 -2.77
N ARG A 25 -4.86 -19.27 -3.67
CA ARG A 25 -3.96 -20.39 -3.38
C ARG A 25 -2.56 -19.92 -3.03
N ARG A 26 -2.01 -18.94 -3.76
CA ARG A 26 -0.68 -18.39 -3.44
C ARG A 26 -0.77 -17.30 -2.39
N TRP A 27 -1.72 -16.39 -2.54
CA TRP A 27 -1.76 -15.14 -1.80
C TRP A 27 -2.56 -15.19 -0.50
N ILE A 28 -3.10 -16.35 -0.12
CA ILE A 28 -3.61 -16.61 1.24
C ILE A 28 -3.08 -17.97 1.71
N VAL A 29 -3.40 -19.06 1.00
CA VAL A 29 -3.12 -20.43 1.46
C VAL A 29 -1.63 -20.71 1.60
N ALA A 30 -0.82 -20.39 0.58
CA ALA A 30 0.61 -20.69 0.61
C ALA A 30 1.41 -19.68 1.46
N CYS A 31 1.12 -18.39 1.34
CA CYS A 31 1.92 -17.36 2.01
C CYS A 31 1.49 -17.08 3.46
N ASN A 32 0.25 -17.40 3.84
CA ASN A 32 -0.31 -17.15 5.16
C ASN A 32 -1.05 -18.40 5.68
N PRO A 33 -0.34 -19.52 5.89
CA PRO A 33 -0.96 -20.80 6.24
C PRO A 33 -1.76 -20.75 7.55
N GLU A 34 -1.33 -19.95 8.52
CA GLU A 34 -2.05 -19.77 9.79
C GLU A 34 -3.39 -19.03 9.59
N LEU A 35 -3.44 -18.00 8.73
CA LEU A 35 -4.70 -17.36 8.37
C LEU A 35 -5.60 -18.35 7.61
N ALA A 36 -5.05 -19.07 6.64
CA ALA A 36 -5.82 -20.05 5.87
C ALA A 36 -6.41 -21.16 6.75
N LYS A 37 -5.66 -21.61 7.77
CA LYS A 37 -6.15 -22.54 8.79
C LYS A 37 -7.28 -21.92 9.59
N LEU A 38 -7.10 -20.69 10.11
CA LEU A 38 -8.12 -19.99 10.88
C LEU A 38 -9.44 -19.82 10.10
N ILE A 39 -9.36 -19.44 8.82
CA ILE A 39 -10.55 -19.34 7.95
C ILE A 39 -11.18 -20.71 7.75
N THR A 40 -10.37 -21.74 7.48
CA THR A 40 -10.87 -23.11 7.27
C THR A 40 -11.56 -23.68 8.50
N ASP A 41 -11.04 -23.41 9.69
CA ASP A 41 -11.63 -23.84 10.96
C ASP A 41 -12.99 -23.14 11.22
N ALA A 42 -13.19 -21.93 10.69
CA ALA A 42 -14.39 -21.13 10.89
C ALA A 42 -15.51 -21.41 9.87
N ILE A 43 -15.17 -21.52 8.58
CA ILE A 43 -16.15 -21.59 7.47
C ILE A 43 -15.97 -22.83 6.57
N GLY A 44 -15.11 -23.77 6.97
CA GLY A 44 -14.78 -24.98 6.21
C GLY A 44 -13.81 -24.73 5.06
N ARG A 45 -13.48 -25.75 4.26
CA ARG A 45 -12.40 -25.68 3.24
C ARG A 45 -12.83 -25.13 1.88
N ARG A 46 -14.14 -25.01 1.62
CA ARG A 46 -14.70 -24.69 0.29
C ARG A 46 -14.20 -23.34 -0.27
N TRP A 47 -13.93 -22.36 0.60
CA TRP A 47 -13.48 -21.03 0.21
C TRP A 47 -12.17 -21.01 -0.61
N ILE A 48 -11.34 -22.06 -0.51
CA ILE A 48 -10.08 -22.15 -1.26
C ILE A 48 -10.33 -22.26 -2.78
N ALA A 49 -11.39 -22.97 -3.15
CA ALA A 49 -11.81 -23.16 -4.53
C ALA A 49 -12.82 -22.09 -4.98
N ASP A 50 -13.58 -21.53 -4.05
CA ASP A 50 -14.56 -20.48 -4.29
C ASP A 50 -14.40 -19.35 -3.27
N LEU A 51 -13.57 -18.36 -3.62
CA LEU A 51 -13.23 -17.27 -2.70
C LEU A 51 -14.43 -16.40 -2.33
N ASP A 52 -15.52 -16.43 -3.10
CA ASP A 52 -16.71 -15.65 -2.76
C ASP A 52 -17.24 -16.06 -1.38
N LEU A 53 -17.14 -17.33 -0.99
CA LEU A 53 -17.55 -17.84 0.32
C LEU A 53 -16.82 -17.20 1.52
N ILE A 54 -15.73 -16.45 1.30
CA ILE A 54 -15.00 -15.78 2.38
C ILE A 54 -15.84 -14.70 3.09
N TRP A 55 -16.96 -14.26 2.49
CA TRP A 55 -17.93 -13.37 3.12
C TRP A 55 -18.54 -13.96 4.40
N GLU A 56 -18.60 -15.29 4.53
CA GLU A 56 -19.11 -15.96 5.75
C GLU A 56 -18.32 -15.54 7.01
N LEU A 57 -17.09 -15.04 6.86
CA LEU A 57 -16.29 -14.48 7.95
C LEU A 57 -16.90 -13.21 8.59
N GLU A 58 -17.83 -12.52 7.93
CA GLU A 58 -18.48 -11.33 8.48
C GLU A 58 -19.21 -11.63 9.80
N ALA A 59 -19.69 -12.86 9.98
CA ALA A 59 -20.35 -13.30 11.22
C ALA A 59 -19.43 -13.20 12.46
N PHE A 60 -18.10 -13.18 12.27
CA PHE A 60 -17.12 -13.15 13.35
C PHE A 60 -16.60 -11.73 13.66
N GLN A 61 -17.13 -10.68 13.01
CA GLN A 61 -16.66 -9.30 13.21
C GLN A 61 -16.76 -8.79 14.65
N ASN A 62 -17.70 -9.35 15.42
CA ASN A 62 -17.95 -9.01 16.82
C ASN A 62 -17.62 -10.17 17.78
N ASP A 63 -16.95 -11.23 17.30
CA ASP A 63 -16.51 -12.35 18.14
C ASP A 63 -15.11 -12.04 18.72
N PRO A 64 -14.99 -11.75 20.03
CA PRO A 64 -13.71 -11.38 20.62
C PRO A 64 -12.66 -12.49 20.52
N GLY A 65 -13.10 -13.76 20.64
CA GLY A 65 -12.21 -14.91 20.57
C GLY A 65 -11.70 -15.17 19.16
N PHE A 66 -12.53 -14.94 18.14
CA PHE A 66 -12.07 -14.99 16.75
C PHE A 66 -11.09 -13.85 16.44
N LEU A 67 -11.43 -12.61 16.82
CA LEU A 67 -10.56 -11.45 16.58
C LEU A 67 -9.21 -11.55 17.30
N GLU A 68 -9.16 -12.13 18.50
CA GLU A 68 -7.91 -12.41 19.20
C GLU A 68 -7.01 -13.36 18.41
N ARG A 69 -7.56 -14.48 17.93
CA ARG A 69 -6.81 -15.42 17.08
C ARG A 69 -6.38 -14.77 15.76
N TYR A 70 -7.23 -13.95 15.16
CA TYR A 70 -6.93 -13.22 13.93
C TYR A 70 -5.74 -12.25 14.13
N ARG A 71 -5.71 -11.51 15.24
CA ARG A 71 -4.56 -10.67 15.62
C ARG A 71 -3.30 -11.49 15.87
N ALA A 72 -3.42 -12.63 16.55
CA ALA A 72 -2.28 -13.49 16.83
C ALA A 72 -1.58 -13.97 15.54
N VAL A 73 -2.37 -14.30 14.51
CA VAL A 73 -1.84 -14.62 13.17
C VAL A 73 -1.06 -13.44 12.58
N LYS A 74 -1.62 -12.22 12.62
CA LYS A 74 -0.92 -11.00 12.15
C LYS A 74 0.39 -10.77 12.90
N GLN A 75 0.38 -10.88 14.22
CA GLN A 75 1.57 -10.70 15.05
C GLN A 75 2.65 -11.75 14.77
N ALA A 76 2.28 -13.02 14.59
CA ALA A 76 3.22 -14.07 14.19
C ALA A 76 3.85 -13.78 12.82
N ASN A 77 3.06 -13.32 11.85
CA ASN A 77 3.58 -12.92 10.53
C ASN A 77 4.55 -11.73 10.63
N LYS A 78 4.24 -10.74 11.48
CA LYS A 78 5.11 -9.59 11.74
C LYS A 78 6.44 -10.00 12.39
N GLN A 79 6.39 -10.90 13.38
CA GLN A 79 7.60 -11.48 13.97
C GLN A 79 8.44 -12.20 12.91
N ALA A 80 7.83 -13.05 12.07
CA ALA A 80 8.54 -13.76 11.02
C ALA A 80 9.21 -12.81 10.00
N LEU A 81 8.57 -11.68 9.68
CA LEU A 81 9.18 -10.65 8.83
C LEU A 81 10.29 -9.90 9.56
N ALA A 82 10.13 -9.59 10.85
CA ALA A 82 11.18 -8.96 11.66
C ALA A 82 12.43 -9.84 11.74
N ASP A 83 12.27 -11.15 11.96
CA ASP A 83 13.36 -12.12 11.96
C ASP A 83 14.05 -12.19 10.60
N TYR A 84 13.28 -12.13 9.50
CA TYR A 84 13.83 -12.08 8.15
C TYR A 84 14.63 -10.80 7.89
N ILE A 85 14.13 -9.63 8.32
CA ILE A 85 14.85 -8.35 8.21
C ILE A 85 16.16 -8.42 9.00
N GLN A 86 16.14 -8.94 10.23
CA GLN A 86 17.34 -9.13 11.05
C GLN A 86 18.34 -10.06 10.36
N ALA A 87 17.90 -11.21 9.85
CA ALA A 87 18.77 -12.18 9.22
C ALA A 87 19.41 -11.68 7.90
N THR A 88 18.71 -10.83 7.15
CA THR A 88 19.15 -10.40 5.81
C THR A 88 19.83 -9.04 5.78
N MET A 89 19.47 -8.14 6.69
CA MET A 89 19.95 -6.75 6.72
C MET A 89 20.66 -6.40 8.02
N SER A 90 20.64 -7.28 9.04
CA SER A 90 21.15 -6.98 10.39
C SER A 90 20.49 -5.76 11.04
N GLU A 91 19.27 -5.43 10.60
CA GLU A 91 18.43 -4.38 11.17
C GLU A 91 17.38 -5.00 12.08
N THR A 92 17.18 -4.41 13.26
CA THR A 92 16.13 -4.82 14.19
C THR A 92 14.92 -3.90 14.06
N VAL A 93 13.75 -4.51 13.91
CA VAL A 93 12.44 -3.82 13.90
C VAL A 93 11.54 -4.39 14.98
N ASP A 94 10.68 -3.55 15.54
CA ASP A 94 9.73 -3.94 16.59
C ASP A 94 8.43 -4.47 15.95
N PRO A 95 8.08 -5.76 16.10
CA PRO A 95 6.86 -6.34 15.54
C PRO A 95 5.57 -5.80 16.20
N SER A 96 5.66 -5.09 17.33
CA SER A 96 4.50 -4.39 17.90
C SER A 96 4.15 -3.09 17.16
N SER A 97 5.14 -2.47 16.50
CA SER A 97 4.96 -1.26 15.67
C SER A 97 4.06 -1.51 14.46
N ILE A 98 3.42 -0.47 13.93
CA ILE A 98 2.66 -0.57 12.68
C ILE A 98 3.62 -0.91 11.54
N PHE A 99 3.39 -2.03 10.86
CA PHE A 99 4.11 -2.36 9.63
C PHE A 99 3.42 -1.68 8.45
N ASP A 100 3.98 -0.56 8.04
CA ASP A 100 3.47 0.33 6.99
C ASP A 100 4.21 0.06 5.68
N VAL A 101 3.53 -0.53 4.69
CA VAL A 101 4.20 -1.24 3.61
C VAL A 101 3.89 -0.67 2.23
N GLN A 102 4.94 -0.21 1.54
CA GLN A 102 4.90 0.21 0.14
C GLN A 102 5.80 -0.66 -0.74
N ALA A 103 5.27 -1.82 -1.15
CA ALA A 103 5.99 -2.79 -1.98
C ALA A 103 5.49 -2.81 -3.44
N LYS A 104 6.17 -2.09 -4.33
CA LYS A 104 5.83 -1.96 -5.75
C LYS A 104 7.02 -1.45 -6.56
N ARG A 105 6.91 -1.48 -7.90
CA ARG A 105 7.90 -0.84 -8.78
C ARG A 105 8.17 0.60 -8.32
N ILE A 106 9.42 1.04 -8.36
CA ILE A 106 9.76 2.41 -8.01
C ILE A 106 9.53 3.28 -9.24
N HIS A 107 8.58 4.20 -9.13
CA HIS A 107 8.17 5.09 -10.20
C HIS A 107 7.57 6.36 -9.60
N GLU A 108 7.81 7.52 -10.20
CA GLU A 108 7.34 8.80 -9.67
C GLU A 108 5.81 8.85 -9.44
N TYR A 109 4.97 8.38 -10.37
CA TYR A 109 3.51 8.31 -10.14
C TYR A 109 3.06 7.37 -9.02
N LYS A 110 3.90 6.42 -8.59
CA LYS A 110 3.60 5.52 -7.45
C LYS A 110 3.94 6.17 -6.10
N ARG A 111 4.53 7.37 -6.15
CA ARG A 111 4.72 8.32 -5.05
C ARG A 111 5.36 7.72 -3.79
N GLN A 112 6.38 6.87 -3.96
CA GLN A 112 7.30 6.58 -2.84
C GLN A 112 7.93 7.87 -2.28
N LEU A 113 8.05 8.91 -3.11
CA LEU A 113 8.48 10.23 -2.67
C LEU A 113 7.48 10.86 -1.69
N LEU A 114 6.16 10.86 -1.97
CA LEU A 114 5.14 11.34 -1.04
C LEU A 114 5.21 10.63 0.32
N ASN A 115 5.34 9.30 0.30
CA ASN A 115 5.53 8.53 1.53
C ASN A 115 6.78 9.00 2.30
N LEU A 116 7.88 9.21 1.59
CA LEU A 116 9.11 9.68 2.21
C LEU A 116 9.02 11.11 2.76
N LEU A 117 8.25 12.01 2.12
CA LEU A 117 7.98 13.34 2.67
C LEU A 117 7.23 13.25 4.02
N HIS A 118 6.29 12.31 4.15
CA HIS A 118 5.62 12.04 5.43
C HIS A 118 6.58 11.45 6.47
N ILE A 119 7.44 10.50 6.09
CA ILE A 119 8.47 9.95 7.00
C ILE A 119 9.41 11.05 7.50
N MET A 120 9.84 11.96 6.62
CA MET A 120 10.64 13.13 6.99
C MET A 120 9.87 14.06 7.93
N HIS A 121 8.57 14.26 7.71
CA HIS A 121 7.72 15.01 8.63
C HIS A 121 7.68 14.37 10.02
N LEU A 122 7.48 13.04 10.12
CA LEU A 122 7.49 12.33 11.39
C LEU A 122 8.86 12.42 12.08
N TYR A 123 9.96 12.23 11.33
CA TYR A 123 11.32 12.38 11.87
C TYR A 123 11.52 13.76 12.50
N LEU A 124 11.14 14.82 11.80
CA LEU A 124 11.26 16.20 12.27
C LEU A 124 10.38 16.45 13.51
N THR A 125 9.16 15.93 13.50
CA THR A 125 8.20 16.02 14.62
C THR A 125 8.76 15.39 15.88
N ILE A 126 9.33 14.19 15.77
CA ILE A 126 9.95 13.50 16.91
C ILE A 126 11.23 14.23 17.34
N LYS A 127 12.08 14.58 16.38
CA LYS A 127 13.44 15.05 16.66
C LYS A 127 13.51 16.48 17.18
N GLU A 128 12.84 17.41 16.52
CA GLU A 128 12.98 18.85 16.82
C GLU A 128 11.81 19.37 17.65
N ASP A 129 10.62 18.77 17.52
CA ASP A 129 9.44 19.18 18.30
C ASP A 129 9.28 18.35 19.58
N ASN A 130 10.05 17.26 19.71
CA ASN A 130 10.01 16.33 20.84
C ASN A 130 8.59 15.77 21.11
N ILE A 131 7.85 15.52 20.03
CA ILE A 131 6.49 14.99 20.06
C ILE A 131 6.53 13.48 19.86
N ASP A 132 5.89 12.75 20.77
CA ASP A 132 5.62 11.32 20.63
C ASP A 132 4.50 11.10 19.60
N ILE A 133 4.74 10.24 18.61
CA ILE A 133 3.75 9.93 17.56
C ILE A 133 2.71 8.89 18.00
N GLY A 134 2.81 8.38 19.24
CA GLY A 134 1.83 7.55 19.94
C GLY A 134 1.75 6.09 19.47
N SER A 135 1.99 5.84 18.19
CA SER A 135 1.98 4.50 17.60
C SER A 135 3.27 4.30 16.81
N PRO A 136 4.27 3.60 17.37
CA PRO A 136 5.52 3.33 16.69
C PRO A 136 5.27 2.74 15.30
N ARG A 137 6.11 3.10 14.33
CA ARG A 137 5.95 2.69 12.94
C ARG A 137 7.24 2.18 12.33
N THR A 138 7.11 1.09 11.58
CA THR A 138 8.14 0.57 10.69
C THR A 138 7.65 0.73 9.26
N PHE A 139 8.19 1.72 8.54
CA PHE A 139 7.95 1.90 7.11
C PHE A 139 8.81 0.92 6.32
N ILE A 140 8.18 0.07 5.50
CA ILE A 140 8.83 -0.98 4.73
C ILE A 140 8.63 -0.72 3.24
N PHE A 141 9.70 -0.33 2.57
CA PHE A 141 9.78 -0.22 1.13
C PHE A 141 10.34 -1.50 0.53
N SER A 142 9.84 -1.86 -0.64
CA SER A 142 10.51 -2.84 -1.49
C SER A 142 10.12 -2.64 -2.95
N GLY A 143 11.10 -2.57 -3.83
CA GLY A 143 10.83 -2.29 -5.23
C GLY A 143 12.08 -2.24 -6.08
N LYS A 144 11.88 -2.23 -7.39
CA LYS A 144 12.95 -2.08 -8.38
C LYS A 144 12.67 -0.86 -9.24
N ALA A 145 13.73 -0.11 -9.55
CA ALA A 145 13.72 0.92 -10.58
C ALA A 145 14.25 0.33 -11.90
N ALA A 146 13.75 0.83 -13.03
CA ALA A 146 14.32 0.46 -14.33
C ALA A 146 15.78 0.96 -14.44
N PRO A 147 16.66 0.25 -15.18
CA PRO A 147 18.09 0.59 -15.22
C PRO A 147 18.39 2.02 -15.67
N GLY A 148 17.65 2.55 -16.65
CA GLY A 148 17.81 3.92 -17.15
C GLY A 148 17.03 5.00 -16.38
N TYR A 149 16.22 4.62 -15.39
CA TYR A 149 15.33 5.56 -14.71
C TYR A 149 16.05 6.26 -13.55
N GLN A 150 16.75 7.34 -13.86
CA GLN A 150 17.58 8.05 -12.88
C GLN A 150 16.78 8.61 -11.70
N THR A 151 15.63 9.26 -11.93
CA THR A 151 14.80 9.81 -10.85
C THR A 151 14.33 8.71 -9.89
N ALA A 152 13.85 7.58 -10.40
CA ALA A 152 13.46 6.44 -9.56
C ALA A 152 14.64 5.88 -8.74
N LYS A 153 15.85 5.82 -9.31
CA LYS A 153 17.07 5.44 -8.58
C LYS A 153 17.45 6.46 -7.50
N LEU A 154 17.28 7.76 -7.78
CA LEU A 154 17.49 8.81 -6.77
C LEU A 154 16.47 8.72 -5.63
N ILE A 155 15.22 8.35 -5.92
CA ILE A 155 14.22 8.07 -4.88
C ILE A 155 14.65 6.88 -4.02
N ILE A 156 15.13 5.78 -4.61
CA ILE A 156 15.69 4.65 -3.85
C ILE A 156 16.83 5.11 -2.94
N LYS A 157 17.77 5.89 -3.49
CA LYS A 157 18.90 6.44 -2.72
C LYS A 157 18.41 7.31 -1.57
N LEU A 158 17.46 8.20 -1.81
CA LEU A 158 16.88 9.06 -0.79
C LEU A 158 16.22 8.24 0.33
N ILE A 159 15.50 7.15 0.00
CA ILE A 159 14.93 6.25 1.00
C ILE A 159 16.03 5.65 1.88
N HIS A 160 17.12 5.13 1.29
CA HIS A 160 18.24 4.59 2.07
C HIS A 160 18.91 5.64 2.96
N ASN A 161 19.09 6.85 2.45
CA ASN A 161 19.70 7.96 3.17
C ASN A 161 18.83 8.43 4.35
N VAL A 162 17.52 8.59 4.13
CA VAL A 162 16.56 8.89 5.20
C VAL A 162 16.51 7.76 6.21
N ALA A 163 16.50 6.49 5.76
CA ALA A 163 16.53 5.34 6.64
C ALA A 163 17.77 5.31 7.52
N HIS A 164 18.95 5.62 6.98
CA HIS A 164 20.18 5.71 7.78
C HIS A 164 20.06 6.76 8.89
N VAL A 165 19.60 7.98 8.56
CA VAL A 165 19.42 9.06 9.54
C VAL A 165 18.38 8.67 10.59
N VAL A 166 17.22 8.14 10.19
CA VAL A 166 16.13 7.75 11.10
C VAL A 166 16.56 6.60 12.01
N ASN A 167 17.12 5.52 11.45
CA ASN A 167 17.36 4.28 12.19
C ASN A 167 18.54 4.40 13.18
N THR A 168 19.48 5.32 12.91
CA THR A 168 20.67 5.54 13.76
C THR A 168 20.47 6.64 14.80
N ASP A 169 19.45 7.49 14.70
CA ASP A 169 19.16 8.54 15.67
C ASP A 169 18.48 7.95 16.92
N PRO A 170 19.15 7.91 18.10
CA PRO A 170 18.59 7.28 19.31
C PRO A 170 17.34 8.00 19.85
N ALA A 171 17.12 9.26 19.47
CA ALA A 171 15.93 10.00 19.85
C ALA A 171 14.69 9.61 19.02
N VAL A 172 14.89 8.99 17.85
CA VAL A 172 13.82 8.73 16.87
C VAL A 172 13.58 7.23 16.66
N ASN A 173 14.63 6.43 16.63
CA ASN A 173 14.59 5.05 16.15
C ASN A 173 13.74 4.06 16.97
N ARG A 174 13.27 4.48 18.16
CA ARG A 174 12.32 3.73 18.98
C ARG A 174 10.88 3.89 18.53
N GLN A 175 10.54 5.04 17.94
CA GLN A 175 9.19 5.33 17.46
C GLN A 175 9.08 5.19 15.95
N LEU A 176 10.17 5.39 15.21
CA LEU A 176 10.17 5.37 13.75
C LEU A 176 11.35 4.57 13.20
N LYS A 177 11.04 3.59 12.36
CA LYS A 177 12.01 2.81 11.58
C LYS A 177 11.66 2.88 10.09
N VAL A 178 12.69 2.86 9.25
CA VAL A 178 12.55 2.79 7.79
C VAL A 178 13.42 1.66 7.27
N ILE A 179 12.81 0.71 6.56
CA ILE A 179 13.49 -0.45 6.00
C ILE A 179 13.26 -0.47 4.49
N PHE A 180 14.32 -0.67 3.72
CA PHE A 180 14.22 -0.98 2.30
C PHE A 180 14.67 -2.41 2.07
N LEU A 181 13.72 -3.33 1.89
CA LEU A 181 14.02 -4.73 1.60
C LEU A 181 14.49 -4.89 0.15
N PRO A 182 15.71 -5.41 -0.08
CA PRO A 182 16.29 -5.49 -1.41
C PRO A 182 15.63 -6.56 -2.28
N ASP A 183 15.78 -6.41 -3.59
CA ASP A 183 15.41 -7.41 -4.60
C ASP A 183 13.96 -7.91 -4.54
N TYR A 184 12.99 -6.98 -4.54
CA TYR A 184 11.57 -7.32 -4.55
C TYR A 184 11.21 -8.34 -5.64
N ARG A 185 10.60 -9.44 -5.20
CA ARG A 185 10.20 -10.60 -5.99
C ARG A 185 9.07 -11.35 -5.28
N VAL A 186 8.46 -12.32 -5.96
CA VAL A 186 7.32 -13.09 -5.43
C VAL A 186 7.60 -13.70 -4.06
N SER A 187 8.75 -14.37 -3.87
CA SER A 187 9.11 -14.98 -2.59
C SER A 187 9.27 -13.99 -1.44
N LEU A 188 9.67 -12.74 -1.73
CA LEU A 188 9.71 -11.70 -0.71
C LEU A 188 8.31 -11.15 -0.42
N ALA A 189 7.50 -10.96 -1.45
CA ALA A 189 6.11 -10.55 -1.31
C ALA A 189 5.29 -11.53 -0.45
N GLU A 190 5.55 -12.85 -0.57
CA GLU A 190 4.91 -13.88 0.26
C GLU A 190 5.24 -13.76 1.76
N ARG A 191 6.34 -13.10 2.13
CA ARG A 191 6.67 -12.81 3.54
C ARG A 191 6.12 -11.46 4.00
N LEU A 192 6.16 -10.49 3.10
CA LEU A 192 5.85 -9.10 3.39
C LEU A 192 4.33 -8.82 3.43
N ILE A 193 3.56 -9.44 2.54
CA ILE A 193 2.10 -9.22 2.46
C ILE A 193 1.36 -9.69 3.72
N PRO A 194 1.60 -10.91 4.25
CA PRO A 194 0.94 -11.38 5.47
C PRO A 194 1.24 -10.54 6.72
N ALA A 195 2.39 -9.87 6.74
CA ALA A 195 2.88 -9.09 7.87
C ALA A 195 2.45 -7.61 7.86
N ALA A 196 1.91 -7.10 6.75
CA ALA A 196 1.54 -5.68 6.67
C ALA A 196 0.31 -5.37 7.52
N ASP A 197 0.36 -4.28 8.27
CA ASP A 197 -0.80 -3.66 8.91
C ASP A 197 -1.45 -2.65 7.96
N VAL A 198 -0.61 -1.84 7.30
CA VAL A 198 -1.04 -0.79 6.36
C VAL A 198 -0.49 -1.08 4.96
N SER A 199 -1.35 -0.90 3.96
CA SER A 199 -1.02 -1.06 2.55
C SER A 199 -1.01 0.27 1.81
N GLU A 200 0.17 0.71 1.38
CA GLU A 200 0.37 2.00 0.70
C GLU A 200 0.00 1.94 -0.79
N GLN A 201 -1.17 2.47 -1.13
CA GLN A 201 -1.77 2.49 -2.47
C GLN A 201 -1.96 3.91 -2.99
N ILE A 202 -0.89 4.70 -2.86
CA ILE A 202 -0.90 6.16 -2.99
C ILE A 202 -0.53 6.68 -4.37
N SER A 203 -0.87 5.99 -5.47
CA SER A 203 -0.60 6.52 -6.82
C SER A 203 -1.36 7.83 -7.06
N THR A 204 -0.86 8.75 -7.89
CA THR A 204 -1.66 9.93 -8.29
C THR A 204 -2.95 9.45 -8.98
N ALA A 205 -4.12 9.99 -8.60
CA ALA A 205 -5.38 9.55 -9.17
C ALA A 205 -5.39 9.66 -10.71
N GLY A 206 -5.85 8.60 -11.36
CA GLY A 206 -5.88 8.44 -12.82
C GLY A 206 -4.63 7.81 -13.42
N MET A 207 -3.63 7.41 -12.61
CA MET A 207 -2.36 6.85 -13.10
C MET A 207 -2.24 5.33 -12.89
N GLU A 208 -2.94 4.75 -11.92
CA GLU A 208 -3.00 3.31 -11.71
C GLU A 208 -4.23 2.72 -12.40
N ALA A 209 -4.02 1.91 -13.45
CA ALA A 209 -5.14 1.29 -14.16
C ALA A 209 -5.93 0.27 -13.31
N SER A 210 -5.26 -0.36 -12.33
CA SER A 210 -5.88 -1.35 -11.44
C SER A 210 -5.00 -1.51 -10.20
N GLY A 211 -3.91 -2.27 -10.32
CA GLY A 211 -3.11 -2.70 -9.18
C GLY A 211 -3.63 -4.02 -8.63
N THR A 212 -2.73 -4.98 -8.43
CA THR A 212 -3.04 -6.29 -7.84
C THR A 212 -2.32 -6.50 -6.51
N GLY A 213 -1.51 -5.53 -6.08
CA GLY A 213 -0.84 -5.57 -4.78
C GLY A 213 -1.82 -5.29 -3.65
N ASN A 214 -2.61 -4.23 -3.81
CA ASN A 214 -3.72 -3.84 -2.94
C ASN A 214 -4.67 -5.01 -2.62
N MET A 215 -5.09 -5.78 -3.64
CA MET A 215 -5.94 -6.97 -3.46
C MET A 215 -5.30 -7.98 -2.50
N LYS A 216 -4.01 -8.28 -2.67
CA LYS A 216 -3.30 -9.26 -1.83
C LYS A 216 -3.16 -8.78 -0.38
N PHE A 217 -2.90 -7.49 -0.20
CA PHE A 217 -2.80 -6.89 1.12
C PHE A 217 -4.15 -6.90 1.85
N ALA A 218 -5.23 -6.50 1.18
CA ALA A 218 -6.58 -6.53 1.73
C ALA A 218 -7.00 -7.97 2.11
N MET A 219 -6.74 -8.96 1.24
CA MET A 219 -6.97 -10.39 1.51
C MET A 219 -6.21 -10.93 2.74
N ASN A 220 -5.14 -10.26 3.17
CA ASN A 220 -4.33 -10.65 4.33
C ASN A 220 -4.56 -9.72 5.54
N GLY A 221 -5.64 -8.94 5.53
CA GLY A 221 -6.02 -8.08 6.65
C GLY A 221 -5.16 -6.84 6.85
N ALA A 222 -4.47 -6.35 5.81
CA ALA A 222 -3.86 -5.02 5.86
C ALA A 222 -4.91 -3.97 5.45
N LEU A 223 -5.02 -2.89 6.21
CA LEU A 223 -5.90 -1.76 5.85
C LEU A 223 -5.22 -0.91 4.78
N THR A 224 -5.98 -0.55 3.74
CA THR A 224 -5.44 0.26 2.65
C THR A 224 -5.46 1.73 3.03
N ILE A 225 -4.34 2.42 2.77
CA ILE A 225 -4.31 3.87 2.61
C ILE A 225 -4.06 4.17 1.14
N GLY A 226 -4.94 4.96 0.52
CA GLY A 226 -4.87 5.12 -0.93
C GLY A 226 -5.69 6.27 -1.47
N THR A 227 -5.39 6.61 -2.72
CA THR A 227 -6.20 7.52 -3.53
C THR A 227 -7.39 6.78 -4.14
N LEU A 228 -8.41 7.55 -4.57
CA LEU A 228 -9.50 7.05 -5.42
C LEU A 228 -9.00 6.79 -6.84
N ASP A 229 -8.25 5.70 -6.99
CA ASP A 229 -7.59 5.29 -8.24
C ASP A 229 -7.54 3.78 -8.40
N GLY A 230 -7.57 3.31 -9.65
CA GLY A 230 -7.50 1.89 -9.99
C GLY A 230 -8.43 1.01 -9.15
N ALA A 231 -7.91 -0.12 -8.68
CA ALA A 231 -8.67 -1.08 -7.89
C ALA A 231 -8.89 -0.64 -6.43
N ASN A 232 -8.40 0.53 -5.98
CA ASN A 232 -8.78 1.05 -4.66
C ASN A 232 -10.25 1.47 -4.63
N ILE A 233 -10.82 1.90 -5.76
CA ILE A 233 -12.24 2.23 -5.90
C ILE A 233 -13.08 0.96 -5.65
N GLU A 234 -12.71 -0.13 -6.31
CA GLU A 234 -13.40 -1.42 -6.15
C GLU A 234 -13.19 -1.98 -4.74
N ILE A 235 -12.01 -1.81 -4.14
CA ILE A 235 -11.78 -2.22 -2.74
C ILE A 235 -12.70 -1.41 -1.83
N LEU A 236 -12.79 -0.09 -1.99
CA LEU A 236 -13.68 0.78 -1.22
C LEU A 236 -15.14 0.32 -1.32
N GLU A 237 -15.62 0.07 -2.54
CA GLU A 237 -17.00 -0.42 -2.80
C GLU A 237 -17.30 -1.73 -2.07
N HIS A 238 -16.32 -2.64 -2.01
CA HIS A 238 -16.50 -3.94 -1.39
C HIS A 238 -16.30 -3.92 0.13
N VAL A 239 -15.25 -3.28 0.64
CA VAL A 239 -14.92 -3.33 2.08
C VAL A 239 -15.74 -2.35 2.91
N GLY A 240 -16.23 -1.26 2.31
CA GLY A 240 -16.94 -0.18 2.99
C GLY A 240 -16.00 0.96 3.41
N GLU A 241 -16.49 2.20 3.37
CA GLU A 241 -15.72 3.42 3.67
C GLU A 241 -15.09 3.40 5.06
N GLU A 242 -15.73 2.72 6.02
CA GLU A 242 -15.24 2.58 7.38
C GLU A 242 -13.99 1.69 7.49
N ASN A 243 -13.68 0.88 6.48
CA ASN A 243 -12.63 -0.15 6.50
C ASN A 243 -11.40 0.19 5.63
N ILE A 244 -11.32 1.43 5.13
CA ILE A 244 -10.24 1.90 4.25
C ILE A 244 -9.97 3.39 4.48
N TYR A 245 -8.72 3.84 4.28
CA TYR A 245 -8.34 5.24 4.42
C TYR A 245 -8.11 5.87 3.05
N ILE A 246 -9.16 6.49 2.53
CA ILE A 246 -9.11 7.21 1.26
C ILE A 246 -8.70 8.67 1.50
N PHE A 247 -7.80 9.19 0.66
CA PHE A 247 -7.36 10.59 0.73
C PHE A 247 -7.01 11.15 -0.65
N GLY A 248 -6.78 12.47 -0.66
CA GLY A 248 -6.21 13.19 -1.79
C GLY A 248 -7.24 13.51 -2.88
N LEU A 249 -6.74 14.08 -3.97
CA LEU A 249 -7.54 14.51 -5.10
C LEU A 249 -8.13 13.31 -5.87
N THR A 250 -9.37 13.47 -6.33
CA THR A 250 -10.02 12.58 -7.31
C THR A 250 -9.45 12.79 -8.72
N VAL A 251 -9.74 11.87 -9.65
CA VAL A 251 -9.33 12.00 -11.06
C VAL A 251 -9.80 13.31 -11.69
N ASP A 252 -11.04 13.71 -11.41
CA ASP A 252 -11.64 14.93 -11.96
C ASP A 252 -10.99 16.19 -11.36
N GLU A 253 -10.71 16.18 -10.05
CA GLU A 253 -9.99 17.28 -9.39
C GLU A 253 -8.54 17.39 -9.86
N VAL A 254 -7.86 16.26 -10.11
CA VAL A 254 -6.52 16.24 -10.72
C VAL A 254 -6.56 16.88 -12.12
N ALA A 255 -7.55 16.52 -12.93
CA ALA A 255 -7.71 17.08 -14.27
C ALA A 255 -8.00 18.59 -14.25
N ALA A 256 -8.85 19.04 -13.31
CA ALA A 256 -9.19 20.45 -13.13
C ALA A 256 -8.03 21.28 -12.56
N LEU A 257 -7.22 20.71 -11.67
CA LEU A 257 -6.11 21.42 -11.02
C LEU A 257 -4.90 21.59 -11.94
N ARG A 258 -4.59 20.58 -12.77
CA ARG A 258 -3.35 20.54 -13.59
C ARG A 258 -3.06 21.82 -14.38
N PRO A 259 -4.02 22.46 -15.09
CA PRO A 259 -3.74 23.65 -15.88
C PRO A 259 -3.26 24.86 -15.08
N SER A 260 -3.66 24.96 -13.81
CA SER A 260 -3.34 26.08 -12.92
C SER A 260 -2.47 25.68 -11.72
N TYR A 261 -1.93 24.45 -11.72
CA TYR A 261 -1.21 23.91 -10.57
C TYR A 261 0.11 24.65 -10.33
N GLN A 262 0.24 25.25 -9.16
CA GLN A 262 1.45 25.93 -8.70
C GLN A 262 1.95 25.30 -7.39
N PRO A 263 2.95 24.40 -7.43
CA PRO A 263 3.47 23.73 -6.24
C PRO A 263 3.89 24.71 -5.14
N LYS A 264 4.42 25.88 -5.53
CA LYS A 264 4.86 26.93 -4.61
C LYS A 264 3.73 27.41 -3.69
N GLU A 265 2.49 27.51 -4.17
CA GLU A 265 1.36 27.94 -3.35
C GLU A 265 1.04 26.94 -2.23
N TYR A 266 1.17 25.64 -2.50
CA TYR A 266 0.99 24.59 -1.49
C TYR A 266 2.11 24.62 -0.46
N LEU A 267 3.35 24.84 -0.91
CA LEU A 267 4.52 24.99 -0.05
C LEU A 267 4.40 26.22 0.87
N GLU A 268 3.81 27.32 0.39
CA GLU A 268 3.64 28.55 1.18
C GLU A 268 2.49 28.46 2.20
N LYS A 269 1.51 27.56 1.98
CA LYS A 269 0.33 27.38 2.84
C LYS A 269 0.50 26.32 3.94
N ASP A 270 1.45 25.38 3.81
CA ASP A 270 1.69 24.31 4.79
C ASP A 270 3.13 24.36 5.34
N ASP A 271 3.29 24.85 6.58
CA ASP A 271 4.58 24.96 7.25
C ASP A 271 5.27 23.59 7.44
N ARG A 272 4.50 22.51 7.59
CA ARG A 272 5.07 21.14 7.70
C ARG A 272 5.71 20.75 6.38
N LEU A 273 5.00 20.96 5.27
CA LEU A 273 5.52 20.69 3.93
C LEU A 273 6.76 21.55 3.66
N LYS A 274 6.69 22.85 3.98
CA LYS A 274 7.82 23.78 3.83
C LYS A 274 9.07 23.29 4.56
N ARG A 275 8.91 22.89 5.82
CA ARG A 275 9.99 22.35 6.65
C ARG A 275 10.58 21.07 6.06
N VAL A 276 9.75 20.13 5.63
CA VAL A 276 10.21 18.88 4.99
C VAL A 276 10.99 19.17 3.71
N ILE A 277 10.47 20.04 2.85
CA ILE A 277 11.11 20.36 1.57
C ILE A 277 12.42 21.13 1.76
N TYR A 278 12.52 21.96 2.80
CA TYR A 278 13.78 22.61 3.17
C TYR A 278 14.78 21.60 3.74
N ALA A 279 14.32 20.62 4.53
CA ALA A 279 15.17 19.53 4.99
C ALA A 279 15.68 18.65 3.82
N LEU A 280 14.83 18.38 2.82
CA LEU A 280 15.21 17.67 1.59
C LEU A 280 16.23 18.46 0.76
N ARG A 281 16.05 19.78 0.65
CA ARG A 281 16.95 20.67 -0.08
C ARG A 281 18.31 20.82 0.64
N SER A 282 18.31 20.75 1.96
CA SER A 282 19.52 20.76 2.75
C SER A 282 20.30 19.45 2.57
N ASP A 283 21.57 19.44 2.96
CA ASP A 283 22.40 18.24 2.91
C ASP A 283 22.21 17.33 4.15
N ARG A 284 21.14 17.54 4.94
CA ARG A 284 20.87 16.77 6.17
C ARG A 284 20.81 15.26 5.92
N PHE A 285 20.17 14.85 4.82
CA PHE A 285 20.07 13.43 4.45
C PHE A 285 21.18 13.00 3.50
N SER A 286 22.14 13.86 3.16
CA SER A 286 23.26 13.51 2.28
C SER A 286 24.55 14.26 2.64
N PRO A 287 25.01 14.21 3.91
CA PRO A 287 26.18 15.00 4.33
C PRO A 287 27.45 14.61 3.58
N ALA A 288 27.55 13.34 3.14
CA ALA A 288 28.67 12.84 2.36
C ALA A 288 28.59 13.16 0.85
N GLU A 289 27.41 13.52 0.33
CA GLU A 289 27.17 13.82 -1.08
C GLU A 289 26.29 15.07 -1.23
N PRO A 290 26.80 16.27 -0.86
CA PRO A 290 26.02 17.50 -0.90
C PRO A 290 25.40 17.77 -2.28
N GLY A 291 24.13 18.20 -2.29
CA GLY A 291 23.39 18.54 -3.49
C GLY A 291 22.91 17.37 -4.36
N ILE A 292 23.14 16.11 -3.97
CA ILE A 292 22.73 14.94 -4.77
C ILE A 292 21.21 14.87 -5.03
N PHE A 293 20.40 15.38 -4.10
CA PHE A 293 18.94 15.40 -4.22
C PHE A 293 18.38 16.70 -4.82
N ARG A 294 19.25 17.61 -5.30
CA ARG A 294 18.82 18.88 -5.89
C ARG A 294 17.92 18.68 -7.11
N SER A 295 18.12 17.62 -7.89
CA SER A 295 17.25 17.30 -9.03
C SER A 295 15.85 16.88 -8.60
N LEU A 296 15.70 16.13 -7.50
CA LEU A 296 14.39 15.78 -6.92
C LEU A 296 13.69 17.02 -6.34
N TYR A 297 14.44 17.88 -5.65
CA TYR A 297 13.88 19.16 -5.19
C TYR A 297 13.41 20.02 -6.38
N ASN A 298 14.23 20.13 -7.43
CA ASN A 298 13.88 20.91 -8.61
C ASN A 298 12.65 20.34 -9.32
N SER A 299 12.52 19.01 -9.44
CA SER A 299 11.36 18.39 -10.09
C SER A 299 10.05 18.66 -9.35
N LEU A 300 10.09 18.84 -8.03
CA LEU A 300 8.94 19.25 -7.23
C LEU A 300 8.59 20.74 -7.40
N MET A 301 9.57 21.59 -7.71
CA MET A 301 9.40 23.05 -7.74
C MET A 301 9.19 23.64 -9.15
N SER A 302 9.89 23.18 -10.18
CA SER A 302 9.84 23.74 -11.55
C SER A 302 10.35 22.75 -12.62
N PRO A 303 9.60 22.44 -13.72
CA PRO A 303 8.33 23.07 -14.13
C PRO A 303 7.10 22.56 -13.36
N GLY A 304 7.28 21.63 -12.41
CA GLY A 304 6.27 21.34 -11.38
C GLY A 304 6.22 19.88 -10.95
N ASP A 305 5.81 19.69 -9.71
CA ASP A 305 5.43 18.43 -9.09
C ASP A 305 4.35 17.68 -9.90
N SER A 306 4.79 16.96 -10.93
CA SER A 306 3.94 16.36 -11.98
C SER A 306 2.95 15.31 -11.47
N TYR A 307 3.20 14.82 -10.26
CA TYR A 307 2.44 13.78 -9.58
C TYR A 307 1.73 14.29 -8.33
N LEU A 308 1.68 15.62 -8.15
CA LEU A 308 0.86 16.30 -7.14
C LEU A 308 1.18 15.82 -5.70
N ASN A 309 2.46 15.53 -5.43
CA ASN A 309 2.95 15.21 -4.08
C ASN A 309 2.61 16.34 -3.09
N PHE A 310 2.73 17.61 -3.47
CA PHE A 310 2.45 18.73 -2.56
C PHE A 310 0.96 18.95 -2.34
N ALA A 311 0.15 18.79 -3.39
CA ALA A 311 -1.30 18.91 -3.26
C ALA A 311 -1.89 17.84 -2.33
N ASP A 312 -1.39 16.61 -2.44
CA ASP A 312 -1.86 15.48 -1.63
C ASP A 312 -1.12 15.32 -0.29
N PHE A 313 -0.08 16.11 -0.01
CA PHE A 313 0.70 15.98 1.24
C PHE A 313 -0.16 16.15 2.49
N SER A 314 -0.91 17.25 2.57
CA SER A 314 -1.75 17.55 3.74
C SER A 314 -2.84 16.49 3.98
N PRO A 315 -3.66 16.11 2.98
CA PRO A 315 -4.63 15.02 3.12
C PRO A 315 -3.99 13.68 3.49
N TYR A 316 -2.82 13.36 2.91
CA TYR A 316 -2.08 12.13 3.22
C TYR A 316 -1.63 12.08 4.68
N VAL A 317 -1.07 13.18 5.20
CA VAL A 317 -0.68 13.30 6.62
C VAL A 317 -1.90 13.11 7.53
N ALA A 318 -3.05 13.69 7.19
CA ALA A 318 -4.28 13.54 7.96
C ALA A 318 -4.79 12.08 7.99
N ALA A 319 -4.77 11.39 6.85
CA ALA A 319 -5.13 9.97 6.78
C ALA A 319 -4.16 9.10 7.59
N GLN A 320 -2.86 9.41 7.54
CA GLN A 320 -1.85 8.72 8.34
C GLN A 320 -2.04 8.95 9.85
N GLN A 321 -2.44 10.15 10.27
CA GLN A 321 -2.79 10.42 11.66
C GLN A 321 -4.03 9.64 12.12
N ALA A 322 -5.04 9.50 11.27
CA ALA A 322 -6.21 8.67 11.55
C ALA A 322 -5.83 7.20 11.77
N ILE A 323 -4.94 6.65 10.93
CA ILE A 323 -4.38 5.30 11.11
C ILE A 323 -3.68 5.16 12.46
N ALA A 324 -2.84 6.13 12.84
CA ALA A 324 -2.12 6.07 14.12
C ALA A 324 -3.10 6.00 15.29
N LYS A 325 -4.15 6.84 15.27
CA LYS A 325 -5.19 6.86 16.29
C LYS A 325 -5.96 5.55 16.35
N ASP A 326 -6.44 5.06 15.20
CA ASP A 326 -7.31 3.88 15.14
C ASP A 326 -6.55 2.59 15.51
N TYR A 327 -5.24 2.52 15.24
CA TYR A 327 -4.40 1.38 15.63
C TYR A 327 -4.26 1.24 17.15
N GLN A 328 -4.49 2.31 17.93
CA GLN A 328 -4.55 2.25 19.40
C GLN A 328 -5.81 1.55 19.93
N GLU A 329 -6.78 1.26 19.05
CA GLU A 329 -8.00 0.52 19.37
C GLU A 329 -7.95 -0.89 18.73
N PRO A 330 -7.19 -1.85 19.31
CA PRO A 330 -6.86 -3.11 18.64
C PRO A 330 -8.07 -3.96 18.26
N GLU A 331 -9.16 -3.92 19.03
CA GLU A 331 -10.40 -4.62 18.70
C GLU A 331 -11.05 -4.06 17.44
N LYS A 332 -11.22 -2.72 17.38
CA LYS A 332 -11.78 -2.04 16.19
C LYS A 332 -10.88 -2.23 14.97
N TRP A 333 -9.57 -2.09 15.13
CA TRP A 333 -8.61 -2.33 14.06
C TRP A 333 -8.75 -3.75 13.48
N SER A 334 -8.88 -4.75 14.36
CA SER A 334 -9.00 -6.16 13.95
C SER A 334 -10.31 -6.45 13.24
N ALA A 335 -11.42 -5.86 13.72
CA ALA A 335 -12.72 -5.99 13.07
C ALA A 335 -12.66 -5.42 11.64
N ARG A 336 -12.07 -4.23 11.47
CA ARG A 336 -11.89 -3.60 10.15
C ARG A 336 -10.97 -4.41 9.24
N ALA A 337 -9.89 -4.95 9.79
CA ALA A 337 -8.95 -5.82 9.08
C ALA A 337 -9.61 -7.15 8.67
N LEU A 338 -10.50 -7.69 9.49
CA LEU A 338 -11.31 -8.86 9.15
C LEU A 338 -12.30 -8.55 8.02
N MET A 339 -12.95 -7.37 8.04
CA MET A 339 -13.85 -6.96 6.95
C MET A 339 -13.13 -6.85 5.62
N ASN A 340 -11.88 -6.37 5.60
CA ASN A 340 -11.06 -6.40 4.39
C ASN A 340 -10.88 -7.84 3.88
N THR A 341 -10.53 -8.79 4.74
CA THR A 341 -10.40 -10.20 4.33
C THR A 341 -11.73 -10.79 3.86
N ALA A 342 -12.80 -10.61 4.64
CA ALA A 342 -14.12 -11.18 4.36
C ALA A 342 -14.76 -10.63 3.07
N ARG A 343 -14.46 -9.39 2.69
CA ARG A 343 -15.08 -8.72 1.54
C ARG A 343 -14.20 -8.68 0.29
N THR A 344 -13.15 -9.52 0.22
CA THR A 344 -12.23 -9.56 -0.93
C THR A 344 -12.48 -10.73 -1.91
N GLY A 345 -13.57 -11.49 -1.74
CA GLY A 345 -13.96 -12.60 -2.63
C GLY A 345 -13.93 -12.23 -4.11
N PHE A 346 -14.49 -11.06 -4.44
CA PHE A 346 -14.52 -10.49 -5.79
C PHE A 346 -13.14 -10.41 -6.45
N PHE A 347 -12.06 -10.21 -5.69
CA PHE A 347 -10.71 -10.07 -6.23
C PHE A 347 -10.00 -11.40 -6.53
N SER A 348 -10.71 -12.53 -6.47
CA SER A 348 -10.19 -13.81 -6.97
C SER A 348 -9.91 -13.75 -8.47
N SER A 349 -8.75 -14.24 -8.88
CA SER A 349 -8.44 -14.44 -10.30
C SER A 349 -9.38 -15.43 -10.97
N ASP A 350 -10.04 -16.33 -10.24
CA ASP A 350 -10.96 -17.31 -10.83
C ASP A 350 -12.19 -16.62 -11.41
N ARG A 351 -12.71 -15.61 -10.72
CA ARG A 351 -13.78 -14.74 -11.21
C ARG A 351 -13.35 -14.01 -12.47
N THR A 352 -12.14 -13.45 -12.50
CA THR A 352 -11.58 -12.82 -13.71
C THR A 352 -11.49 -13.83 -14.87
N ILE A 353 -10.91 -15.01 -14.65
CA ILE A 353 -10.74 -16.04 -15.69
C ILE A 353 -12.08 -16.54 -16.20
N LYS A 354 -13.07 -16.73 -15.32
CA LYS A 354 -14.43 -17.10 -15.71
C LYS A 354 -15.06 -16.06 -16.63
N ALA A 355 -14.95 -14.77 -16.29
CA ALA A 355 -15.48 -13.69 -17.11
C ALA A 355 -14.76 -13.60 -18.48
N TYR A 356 -13.46 -13.86 -18.56
CA TYR A 356 -12.75 -13.99 -19.84
C TYR A 356 -13.22 -15.20 -20.65
N ALA A 357 -13.40 -16.35 -20.00
CA ALA A 357 -13.84 -17.59 -20.64
C ALA A 357 -15.24 -17.46 -21.25
N ASP A 358 -16.17 -16.87 -20.50
CA ASP A 358 -17.57 -16.73 -20.88
C ASP A 358 -17.78 -15.63 -21.93
N GLU A 359 -17.11 -14.48 -21.81
CA GLU A 359 -17.42 -13.28 -22.61
C GLU A 359 -16.46 -13.00 -23.78
N ILE A 360 -15.24 -13.55 -23.76
CA ILE A 360 -14.23 -13.27 -24.78
C ILE A 360 -13.76 -14.54 -25.48
N TRP A 361 -13.35 -15.56 -24.73
CA TRP A 361 -12.76 -16.76 -25.33
C TRP A 361 -13.83 -17.74 -25.83
N GLY A 362 -15.03 -17.71 -25.28
CA GLY A 362 -16.12 -18.63 -25.64
C GLY A 362 -15.79 -20.08 -25.29
N ILE A 363 -15.04 -20.32 -24.20
CA ILE A 363 -14.61 -21.65 -23.79
C ILE A 363 -15.43 -22.16 -22.61
N ARG A 364 -15.60 -23.49 -22.52
CA ARG A 364 -16.26 -24.15 -21.39
C ARG A 364 -15.29 -25.09 -20.68
N ALA A 365 -15.47 -25.21 -19.37
CA ALA A 365 -14.72 -26.16 -18.55
C ALA A 365 -14.86 -27.59 -19.13
N GLN A 366 -13.72 -28.26 -19.30
CA GLN A 366 -13.65 -29.65 -19.73
C GLN A 366 -13.45 -30.51 -18.49
N ILE A 367 -14.53 -30.72 -17.74
CA ILE A 367 -14.50 -31.54 -16.52
C ILE A 367 -14.73 -32.99 -16.95
N GLN A 368 -13.78 -33.89 -16.68
CA GLN A 368 -13.98 -35.32 -16.83
C GLN A 368 -14.56 -35.87 -15.51
N GLU A 369 -15.46 -36.86 -15.56
CA GLU A 369 -16.06 -37.45 -14.35
C GLU A 369 -15.03 -37.92 -13.31
N LYS A 370 -13.85 -38.37 -13.76
CA LYS A 370 -12.74 -38.79 -12.89
C LYS A 370 -12.09 -37.65 -12.10
N ASP A 371 -12.36 -36.39 -12.45
CA ASP A 371 -11.77 -35.19 -11.87
C ASP A 371 -12.73 -34.46 -10.91
N LEU A 372 -13.92 -35.01 -10.66
CA LEU A 372 -14.86 -34.53 -9.64
C LEU A 372 -14.46 -35.12 -8.27
N TRP A 373 -14.21 -34.24 -7.30
CA TRP A 373 -13.74 -34.56 -5.94
C TRP A 373 -14.88 -34.86 -4.98
#